data_AF-A0A9P0JYA0-F1
#
_entry.id   AF-A0A9P0JYA0-F1
#
_cell.length_a   1.000
_cell.length_b   1.000
_cell.length_c   1.000
_cell.angle_alpha   90.00
_cell.angle_beta   90.00
_cell.angle_gamma   90.00
#
_symmetry.space_group_name_H-M   'P 1'
#
loop_
_entity.id
_entity.type
_entity.pdbx_description
1 polymer ?
#
loop_
_entity_poly.entity_id
_entity_poly.type
_entity_poly.pdbx_seq_one_letter_code
_entity_poly.pdbx_strand_id
1 'polypeptide(L)' 'MAKRLTEEMVIARTKISDLSKIKRLNCWGSELVDVSLLMKMPSVEVLSLRKTNDHS' A
#
# COMPACT_ATOMS: atom_id res chain seq x y z
N MET A 1 -15.57 -2.38 4.80
CA MET A 1 -15.52 -0.95 4.43
C MET A 1 -14.37 -0.77 3.45
N ALA A 2 -14.62 -0.15 2.31
CA ALA A 2 -13.60 0.16 1.31
C ALA A 2 -12.44 0.97 1.94
N LYS A 3 -11.22 0.43 1.96
CA LYS A 3 -10.05 1.12 2.53
C LYS A 3 -9.25 1.80 1.41
N ARG A 4 -8.78 3.02 1.66
CA ARG A 4 -7.95 3.79 0.72
C ARG A 4 -6.50 3.82 1.18
N LEU A 5 -5.58 3.73 0.24
CA LEU A 5 -4.15 3.82 0.51
C LEU A 5 -3.81 5.28 0.83
N THR A 6 -3.40 5.54 2.06
CA THR A 6 -2.98 6.88 2.51
C THR A 6 -1.48 6.91 2.79
N GLU A 7 -0.92 8.12 2.71
CA GLU A 7 0.51 8.38 2.96
C GLU A 7 0.89 7.92 4.36
N GLU A 8 0.07 8.23 5.37
CA GLU A 8 0.27 7.76 6.74
C GLU A 8 0.35 6.24 6.86
N MET A 9 -0.51 5.49 6.16
CA MET A 9 -0.44 4.02 6.16
C MET A 9 0.88 3.54 5.55
N VAL A 10 1.30 4.15 4.46
CA VAL A 10 2.56 3.83 3.78
C VAL A 10 3.75 4.12 4.68
N ILE A 11 3.79 5.30 5.31
CA ILE A 11 4.85 5.73 6.23
C ILE A 11 4.88 4.82 7.46
N ALA A 12 3.74 4.49 8.05
CA ALA A 12 3.67 3.59 9.21
C ALA A 12 4.14 2.17 8.88
N ARG A 13 3.91 1.69 7.65
CA ARG A 13 4.32 0.34 7.20
C ARG A 13 5.78 0.27 6.79
N THR A 14 6.26 1.27 6.05
CA THR A 14 7.61 1.28 5.48
C THR A 14 8.63 1.96 6.39
N LYS A 15 8.16 2.76 7.36
CA LYS A 15 8.96 3.71 8.17
C LYS A 15 9.72 4.73 7.32
N ILE A 16 9.23 5.00 6.12
CA ILE A 16 9.82 5.95 5.18
C ILE A 16 8.81 7.08 4.98
N SER A 17 9.20 8.29 5.36
CA SER A 17 8.40 9.50 5.17
C SER A 17 8.36 9.93 3.69
N ASP A 18 9.42 9.63 2.95
CA ASP A 18 9.56 9.94 1.52
C ASP A 18 8.92 8.87 0.62
N LEU A 19 7.72 9.14 0.13
CA LEU A 19 7.01 8.25 -0.79
C LEU A 19 7.80 7.89 -2.06
N SER A 20 8.61 8.83 -2.55
CA SER A 20 9.46 8.64 -3.73
C SER A 20 10.65 7.69 -3.48
N LYS A 21 11.00 7.40 -2.22
CA LYS A 21 12.05 6.42 -1.88
C LYS A 21 11.50 5.01 -1.68
N ILE A 22 10.18 4.85 -1.68
CA ILE A 22 9.53 3.58 -1.39
C ILE A 22 9.56 2.73 -2.65
N LYS A 23 10.40 1.69 -2.62
CA LYS A 23 10.53 0.69 -3.69
C LYS A 23 9.63 -0.52 -3.49
N ARG A 24 9.33 -0.85 -2.23
CA ARG A 24 8.55 -2.04 -1.88
C ARG A 24 7.47 -1.66 -0.91
N LEU A 25 6.21 -1.86 -1.31
CA LEU A 25 5.05 -1.59 -0.48
C LEU A 25 4.27 -2.88 -0.27
N ASN A 26 4.09 -3.25 0.99
CA ASN A 26 3.33 -4.43 1.37
C ASN A 26 2.03 -4.02 2.09
N CYS A 27 0.90 -4.40 1.50
CA CYS A 27 -0.43 -4.02 1.96
C CYS A 27 -1.31 -5.24 2.27
N TRP A 28 -0.71 -6.32 2.76
CA TRP A 28 -1.44 -7.51 3.22
C TRP A 28 -2.51 -7.18 4.27
N GLY A 29 -3.70 -7.77 4.11
CA GLY A 29 -4.81 -7.63 5.04
C GLY A 29 -5.47 -6.24 5.07
N SER A 30 -5.06 -5.33 4.20
CA SER A 30 -5.80 -4.09 3.98
C SER A 30 -6.75 -4.32 2.81
N GLU A 31 -8.06 -4.26 3.05
CA GLU A 31 -9.11 -4.29 2.01
C GLU A 31 -9.06 -3.00 1.17
N LEU A 32 -7.90 -2.75 0.57
CA LEU A 32 -7.62 -1.58 -0.23
C LEU A 32 -8.40 -1.68 -1.53
N VAL A 33 -9.30 -0.72 -1.72
CA VAL A 33 -10.04 -0.56 -2.98
C VAL A 33 -9.53 0.64 -3.78
N ASP A 34 -8.84 1.58 -3.11
CA ASP A 34 -8.29 2.77 -3.73
C ASP A 34 -6.78 2.82 -3.51
N VAL A 35 -6.03 2.69 -4.60
CA VAL A 35 -4.56 2.73 -4.65
C VAL A 35 -4.05 3.93 -5.46
N SER A 36 -4.89 4.96 -5.61
CA SER A 36 -4.59 6.17 -6.40
C SER A 36 -3.31 6.87 -5.92
N LEU A 37 -2.92 6.67 -4.66
CA LEU A 37 -1.66 7.19 -4.12
C LEU A 37 -0.42 6.66 -4.86
N LEU A 38 -0.46 5.43 -5.39
CA LEU A 38 0.64 4.86 -6.17
C LEU A 38 0.99 5.69 -7.41
N MET A 39 0.02 6.43 -7.97
CA MET A 39 0.28 7.37 -9.07
C MET A 39 1.28 8.47 -8.68
N LYS A 40 1.40 8.78 -7.38
CA LYS A 40 2.38 9.74 -6.85
C LYS A 40 3.71 9.07 -6.44
N MET A 41 3.84 7.75 -6.61
CA MET A 41 4.98 6.95 -6.15
C MET A 41 5.66 6.22 -7.31
N PRO A 42 6.34 6.94 -8.23
CA PRO A 42 6.92 6.35 -9.44
C PRO A 42 8.03 5.33 -9.14
N SER A 43 8.63 5.38 -7.95
CA SER A 43 9.72 4.50 -7.54
C SER A 43 9.28 3.15 -6.98
N VAL A 44 7.98 2.91 -6.82
CA VAL A 44 7.47 1.62 -6.31
C VAL A 44 7.71 0.54 -7.36
N GLU A 45 8.59 -0.40 -7.04
CA GLU A 45 8.95 -1.53 -7.89
C GLU A 45 8.12 -2.78 -7.56
N VAL A 46 7.77 -2.97 -6.29
CA VAL A 46 7.06 -4.16 -5.81
C VAL A 46 5.87 -3.76 -4.95
N LEU A 47 4.68 -4.15 -5.39
CA LEU A 47 3.43 -4.00 -4.66
C LEU A 47 2.87 -5.37 -4.27
N SER A 48 2.76 -5.63 -2.97
CA SER A 48 2.19 -6.87 -2.44
C SER A 48 0.78 -6.62 -1.92
N LEU A 49 -0.22 -7.04 -2.70
CA LEU A 49 -1.63 -7.06 -2.31
C LEU A 49 -2.02 -8.52 -2.05
N ARG A 50 -2.26 -8.88 -0.79
CA ARG A 50 -2.80 -10.21 -0.45
C ARG A 50 -4.18 -10.00 0.14
N LYS A 51 -5.18 -10.42 -0.62
CA LYS A 51 -6.53 -10.66 -0.13
C LYS A 51 -6.49 -12.02 0.55
N THR A 52 -6.63 -12.06 1.88
CA THR A 52 -7.11 -13.29 2.52
C THR A 52 -8.57 -13.41 2.08
N ASN A 53 -8.81 -14.12 1.00
CA ASN A 53 -10.13 -14.64 0.68
C ASN A 53 -10.21 -16.03 1.32
N ASP A 54 -10.10 -16.10 2.65
CA ASP A 54 -10.50 -17.30 3.38
C ASP A 54 -11.98 -17.12 3.70
N HIS A 55 -12.81 -17.52 2.75
CA HIS A 55 -14.21 -17.81 2.98
C HIS A 55 -14.29 -19.33 2.89
N SER A 56 -13.92 -19.99 3.99
CA SER A 56 -14.14 -21.41 4.24
C SER A 56 -15.36 -21.57 5.13
#